data_AF-A0A938SJD8-F1
#
_entry.id   AF-A0A938SJD8-F1
#
_cell.length_a   1.000
_cell.length_b   1.000
_cell.length_c   1.000
_cell.angle_alpha   90.00
_cell.angle_beta   90.00
_cell.angle_gamma   90.00
#
_symmetry.space_group_name_H-M   'P 1'
#
loop_
_entity.id
_entity.type
_entity.pdbx_description
1 polymer ?
#
loop_
_entity_poly.entity_id
_entity_poly.type
_entity_poly.pdbx_seq_one_letter_code
_entity_poly.pdbx_strand_id
1 'polypeptide(L)'
;MASGRKVANNGLLDRCAVRRMFSFGMRRMMPVRHIPYCAGLPQFDQSVYEIALRQDHYLRKVLAVIPWDDFDDRLACYYSDGVGRPAESPTLMLKLEFLRHHHNLSDREVIARAETDLSFRFFLQLPLRWKLPDPSTLCLFRGRLGRQGFREIFDAIVAVAREHGIVKDRLRIKDATHVIGNIAVPTALALVAQTRDKLLAAAEPFAPLLVEGERVNLEVLRENTQNHQPAERLAARLAQLRDMLVWADEVPPPDNAQANREWQKFLAQRDLAHKILDDQEHPDAGDRTISTTDLDARCGKHGQWYEGYMLDIMIDSEGAGGRGVG
;
A
#
# COMPACT_ATOMS: atom_id res chain seq x y z
N MET A 1 45.53 33.21 30.02
CA MET A 1 44.70 32.28 30.81
C MET A 1 43.57 31.76 29.93
N ALA A 2 43.46 30.44 29.84
CA ALA A 2 42.34 29.60 29.41
C ALA A 2 41.60 29.90 28.09
N SER A 3 42.03 29.17 27.06
CA SER A 3 41.22 28.67 25.94
C SER A 3 40.15 27.68 26.45
N GLY A 4 38.90 27.83 26.02
CA GLY A 4 37.77 26.97 26.39
C GLY A 4 36.97 26.49 25.18
N ARG A 5 37.16 25.22 24.81
CA ARG A 5 36.38 24.44 23.83
C ARG A 5 34.93 24.22 24.29
N LYS A 6 33.99 24.16 23.34
CA LYS A 6 32.85 23.21 23.31
C LYS A 6 32.31 23.15 21.86
N VAL A 7 32.71 22.14 21.09
CA VAL A 7 32.01 20.85 20.82
C VAL A 7 30.84 21.04 19.84
N ALA A 8 31.12 20.75 18.57
CA ALA A 8 30.12 20.46 17.54
C ALA A 8 29.49 19.10 17.83
N ASN A 9 28.16 19.04 17.88
CA ASN A 9 27.41 17.81 18.08
C ASN A 9 26.85 17.35 16.72
N ASN A 10 27.63 16.52 16.01
CA ASN A 10 27.18 15.74 14.86
C ASN A 10 26.48 14.47 15.38
N GLY A 11 25.15 14.43 15.30
CA GLY A 11 24.32 13.30 15.71
C GLY A 11 23.88 12.43 14.52
N LEU A 12 24.40 11.20 14.49
CA LEU A 12 23.88 9.98 13.85
C LEU A 12 23.58 10.01 12.34
N LEU A 13 24.65 9.80 11.56
CA LEU A 13 24.60 9.08 10.29
C LEU A 13 24.59 7.58 10.60
N ASP A 14 23.47 6.90 10.32
CA ASP A 14 23.34 5.45 10.44
C ASP A 14 24.02 4.73 9.25
N ARG A 15 24.74 3.66 9.58
CA ARG A 15 25.95 3.17 8.93
C ARG A 15 25.68 2.08 7.88
N CYS A 16 24.81 2.37 6.90
CA CYS A 16 24.64 1.50 5.73
C CYS A 16 25.02 2.16 4.40
N ALA A 17 25.15 3.48 4.37
CA ALA A 17 25.45 4.22 3.16
C ALA A 17 26.90 4.74 3.18
N VAL A 18 27.64 4.42 2.11
CA VAL A 18 28.83 5.17 1.64
C VAL A 18 30.15 4.95 2.41
N ARG A 19 30.82 3.80 2.21
CA ARG A 19 32.26 3.66 1.88
C ARG A 19 32.84 2.29 2.28
N ARG A 20 33.13 1.48 1.25
CA ARG A 20 34.11 0.36 1.09
C ARG A 20 33.46 -0.57 0.06
N MET A 21 33.87 -0.70 -1.19
CA MET A 21 35.21 -0.98 -1.69
C MET A 21 35.34 -0.49 -3.14
N PHE A 22 36.01 0.64 -3.37
CA PHE A 22 37.01 0.70 -4.45
C PHE A 22 38.35 0.60 -3.72
N SER A 23 39.19 -0.35 -4.14
CA SER A 23 40.47 -0.76 -3.53
C SER A 23 40.37 -1.58 -2.22
N PHE A 24 40.27 -2.91 -2.36
CA PHE A 24 41.06 -3.91 -1.62
C PHE A 24 40.73 -5.29 -2.19
N GLY A 25 41.74 -6.14 -2.38
CA GLY A 25 41.66 -7.37 -3.17
C GLY A 25 40.49 -8.30 -2.84
N MET A 26 40.02 -8.99 -3.89
CA MET A 26 39.04 -10.07 -3.90
C MET A 26 39.27 -11.05 -2.72
N ARG A 27 38.65 -10.77 -1.57
CA ARG A 27 38.26 -11.84 -0.65
C ARG A 27 36.88 -12.25 -1.09
N ARG A 28 36.78 -13.40 -1.77
CA ARG A 28 35.51 -14.11 -1.97
C ARG A 28 34.80 -14.16 -0.61
N MET A 29 33.72 -13.41 -0.45
CA MET A 29 32.77 -13.69 0.62
C MET A 29 32.35 -15.16 0.45
N MET A 30 32.37 -15.91 1.56
CA MET A 30 31.90 -17.29 1.54
C MET A 30 30.44 -17.28 1.08
N PRO A 31 30.04 -18.16 0.15
CA PRO A 31 28.69 -18.12 -0.38
C PRO A 31 27.68 -18.49 0.72
N VAL A 32 26.71 -17.61 0.93
CA VAL A 32 25.52 -17.87 1.75
C VAL A 32 24.92 -19.19 1.30
N ARG A 33 24.54 -20.08 2.24
CA ARG A 33 23.85 -21.34 1.93
C ARG A 33 22.41 -21.06 1.48
N HIS A 34 22.24 -20.63 0.23
CA HIS A 34 20.95 -20.62 -0.45
C HIS A 34 20.71 -21.92 -1.20
N ILE A 35 19.45 -22.26 -1.46
CA ILE A 35 19.12 -23.28 -2.46
C ILE A 35 19.78 -22.82 -3.78
N PRO A 36 20.64 -23.63 -4.41
CA PRO A 36 21.38 -23.20 -5.59
C PRO A 36 20.38 -22.82 -6.68
N TYR A 37 20.41 -21.55 -7.06
CA TYR A 37 19.68 -21.06 -8.22
C TYR A 37 20.30 -21.71 -9.45
N CYS A 38 19.48 -22.32 -10.31
CA CYS A 38 19.97 -23.10 -11.44
C CYS A 38 20.96 -22.27 -12.27
N ALA A 39 22.24 -22.63 -12.21
CA ALA A 39 23.32 -22.00 -12.97
C ALA A 39 23.32 -22.41 -14.46
N GLY A 40 22.14 -22.74 -15.01
CA GLY A 40 21.96 -23.21 -16.37
C GLY A 40 20.70 -24.05 -16.55
N LEU A 41 19.90 -23.72 -17.56
CA LEU A 41 18.74 -24.52 -17.98
C LEU A 41 19.21 -25.78 -18.73
N PRO A 42 18.59 -26.96 -18.50
CA PRO A 42 18.84 -28.14 -19.32
C PRO A 42 18.60 -27.86 -20.81
N GLN A 43 19.35 -28.52 -21.71
CA GLN A 43 19.24 -28.29 -23.15
C GLN A 43 17.81 -28.46 -23.69
N PHE A 44 17.07 -29.44 -23.16
CA PHE A 44 15.66 -29.64 -23.50
C PHE A 44 14.78 -28.45 -23.08
N ASP A 45 14.97 -27.92 -21.87
CA ASP A 45 14.19 -26.79 -21.39
C ASP A 45 14.53 -25.52 -22.18
N GLN A 46 15.81 -25.33 -22.53
CA GLN A 46 16.25 -24.24 -23.41
C GLN A 46 15.53 -24.28 -24.76
N SER A 47 15.50 -25.44 -25.43
CA SER A 47 14.84 -25.56 -26.73
C SER A 47 13.33 -25.33 -26.64
N VAL A 48 12.68 -25.81 -25.58
CA VAL A 48 11.26 -25.52 -25.34
C VAL A 48 11.02 -24.02 -25.20
N TYR A 49 11.84 -23.31 -24.42
CA TYR A 49 11.67 -21.86 -24.27
C TYR A 49 12.00 -21.06 -25.52
N GLU A 50 12.97 -21.50 -26.34
CA GLU A 50 13.26 -20.90 -27.64
C GLU A 50 12.11 -21.03 -28.63
N ILE A 51 11.40 -22.15 -28.60
CA ILE A 51 10.22 -22.39 -29.44
C ILE A 51 9.01 -21.62 -28.90
N ALA A 52 8.80 -21.65 -27.58
CA ALA A 52 7.59 -21.11 -26.95
C ALA A 52 7.60 -19.57 -26.82
N LEU A 53 8.76 -18.95 -26.59
CA LEU A 53 8.88 -17.50 -26.45
C LEU A 53 9.52 -16.88 -27.69
N ARG A 54 8.81 -15.92 -28.29
CA ARG A 54 9.35 -15.04 -29.33
C ARG A 54 10.60 -14.31 -28.86
N GLN A 55 11.55 -14.07 -29.75
CA GLN A 55 12.81 -13.39 -29.43
C GLN A 55 12.63 -11.93 -28.98
N ASP A 56 11.56 -11.28 -29.43
CA ASP A 56 11.23 -9.89 -29.08
C ASP A 56 10.41 -9.76 -27.78
N HIS A 57 10.14 -10.87 -27.09
CA HIS A 57 9.35 -10.91 -25.86
C HIS A 57 9.93 -9.98 -24.78
N TYR A 58 9.07 -9.22 -24.09
CA TYR A 58 9.47 -8.23 -23.10
C TYR A 58 10.39 -8.82 -22.02
N LEU A 59 9.97 -9.91 -21.36
CA LEU A 59 10.77 -10.55 -20.30
C LEU A 59 12.14 -11.06 -20.76
N ARG A 60 12.35 -11.38 -22.06
CA ARG A 60 13.69 -11.70 -22.60
C ARG A 60 14.60 -10.48 -22.54
N LYS A 61 14.09 -9.32 -22.92
CA LYS A 61 14.83 -8.05 -22.88
C LYS A 61 15.18 -7.66 -21.45
N VAL A 62 14.20 -7.75 -20.53
CA VAL A 62 14.40 -7.48 -19.10
C VAL A 62 15.50 -8.37 -18.52
N LEU A 63 15.43 -9.67 -18.80
CA LEU A 63 16.40 -10.64 -18.30
C LEU A 63 17.82 -10.35 -18.81
N ALA A 64 17.96 -9.92 -20.07
CA ALA A 64 19.26 -9.66 -20.69
C ALA A 64 19.93 -8.35 -20.22
N VAL A 65 19.14 -7.38 -19.78
CA VAL A 65 19.63 -6.04 -19.44
C VAL A 65 19.97 -5.88 -17.97
N ILE A 66 19.16 -6.44 -17.07
CA ILE A 66 19.39 -6.29 -15.64
C ILE A 66 20.44 -7.32 -15.21
N PRO A 67 21.54 -6.91 -14.56
CA PRO A 67 22.55 -7.83 -14.04
C PRO A 67 22.04 -8.46 -12.75
N TRP A 68 21.17 -9.47 -12.88
CA TRP A 68 20.49 -10.10 -11.73
C TRP A 68 21.46 -10.71 -10.72
N ASP A 69 22.58 -11.25 -11.19
CA ASP A 69 23.57 -11.90 -10.33
C ASP A 69 24.29 -10.92 -9.39
N ASP A 70 24.38 -9.63 -9.77
CA ASP A 70 24.98 -8.58 -8.91
C ASP A 70 24.15 -8.33 -7.63
N PHE A 71 22.88 -8.72 -7.65
CA PHE A 71 22.00 -8.51 -6.50
C PHE A 71 22.18 -9.55 -5.41
N ASP A 72 22.72 -10.73 -5.70
CA ASP A 72 23.01 -11.73 -4.66
C ASP A 72 24.06 -11.19 -3.67
N ASP A 73 25.11 -10.53 -4.17
CA ASP A 73 26.13 -9.90 -3.32
C ASP A 73 25.55 -8.75 -2.49
N ARG A 74 24.69 -7.92 -3.09
CA ARG A 74 23.99 -6.82 -2.39
C ARG A 74 23.03 -7.34 -1.32
N LEU A 75 22.45 -8.51 -1.55
CA LEU A 75 21.49 -9.14 -0.65
C LEU A 75 22.15 -9.98 0.44
N ALA A 76 23.41 -10.37 0.26
CA ALA A 76 24.13 -11.24 1.19
C ALA A 76 24.09 -10.74 2.65
N CYS A 77 24.14 -9.42 2.87
CA CYS A 77 24.10 -8.84 4.21
C CYS A 77 22.76 -9.06 4.96
N TYR A 78 21.68 -9.38 4.24
CA TYR A 78 20.37 -9.68 4.84
C TYR A 78 20.21 -11.16 5.19
N TYR A 79 21.18 -12.01 4.82
CA TYR A 79 21.12 -13.45 5.01
C TYR A 79 22.19 -13.90 6.00
N SER A 80 21.93 -15.03 6.67
CA SER A 80 22.88 -15.61 7.63
C SER A 80 23.58 -16.82 7.03
N ASP A 81 24.88 -16.94 7.29
CA ASP A 81 25.69 -18.06 6.84
C ASP A 81 25.44 -19.29 7.73
N GLY A 82 24.60 -20.21 7.24
CA GLY A 82 24.58 -21.59 7.72
C GLY A 82 23.76 -21.89 8.97
N VAL A 83 22.85 -21.01 9.41
CA VAL A 83 21.91 -21.27 10.51
C VAL A 83 20.51 -21.52 9.97
N GLY A 84 19.96 -22.72 10.23
CA GLY A 84 18.57 -23.07 9.90
C GLY A 84 18.35 -23.64 8.50
N ARG A 85 17.09 -23.59 8.03
CA ARG A 85 16.70 -24.06 6.68
C ARG A 85 17.36 -23.15 5.63
N PRO A 86 17.99 -23.71 4.57
CA PRO A 86 18.53 -22.91 3.48
C PRO A 86 17.47 -21.97 2.91
N ALA A 87 17.82 -20.70 2.78
CA ALA A 87 16.92 -19.74 2.18
C ALA A 87 16.83 -19.95 0.67
N GLU A 88 15.71 -19.55 0.06
CA GLU A 88 15.63 -19.43 -1.39
C GLU A 88 16.64 -18.41 -1.91
N SER A 89 17.08 -18.59 -3.15
CA SER A 89 18.01 -17.68 -3.81
C SER A 89 17.48 -16.23 -3.80
N PRO A 90 18.27 -15.26 -3.31
CA PRO A 90 17.87 -13.86 -3.32
C PRO A 90 17.54 -13.35 -4.73
N THR A 91 18.34 -13.73 -5.74
CA THR A 91 18.04 -13.47 -7.16
C THR A 91 16.68 -14.02 -7.61
N LEU A 92 16.35 -15.27 -7.28
CA LEU A 92 15.05 -15.85 -7.61
C LEU A 92 13.90 -15.04 -6.97
N MET A 93 14.04 -14.70 -5.70
CA MET A 93 13.04 -13.95 -4.95
C MET A 93 12.84 -12.55 -5.52
N LEU A 94 13.92 -11.87 -5.93
CA LEU A 94 13.84 -10.56 -6.60
C LEU A 94 13.12 -10.65 -7.95
N LYS A 95 13.42 -11.67 -8.77
CA LYS A 95 12.73 -11.85 -10.05
C LYS A 95 11.24 -12.13 -9.86
N LEU A 96 10.87 -12.90 -8.83
CA LEU A 96 9.47 -13.11 -8.47
C LEU A 96 8.80 -11.80 -8.02
N GLU A 97 9.46 -10.99 -7.19
CA GLU A 97 8.93 -9.67 -6.79
C GLU A 97 8.80 -8.72 -7.98
N PHE A 98 9.74 -8.77 -8.93
CA PHE A 98 9.64 -8.03 -10.18
C PHE A 98 8.40 -8.45 -10.97
N LEU A 99 8.20 -9.75 -11.21
CA LEU A 99 7.03 -10.25 -11.94
C LEU A 99 5.72 -9.89 -11.23
N ARG A 100 5.69 -10.06 -9.90
CA ARG A 100 4.54 -9.73 -9.05
C ARG A 100 4.15 -8.25 -9.20
N HIS A 101 5.13 -7.35 -9.09
CA HIS A 101 4.88 -5.91 -9.19
C HIS A 101 4.56 -5.48 -10.63
N HIS A 102 5.26 -6.04 -11.62
CA HIS A 102 5.09 -5.67 -13.02
C HIS A 102 3.70 -6.06 -13.55
N HIS A 103 3.20 -7.23 -13.17
CA HIS A 103 1.90 -7.75 -13.60
C HIS A 103 0.77 -7.57 -12.59
N ASN A 104 0.99 -6.77 -11.53
CA ASN A 104 0.02 -6.50 -10.46
C ASN A 104 -0.61 -7.77 -9.82
N LEU A 105 0.22 -8.76 -9.53
CA LEU A 105 -0.23 -10.04 -8.96
C LEU A 105 -0.09 -10.05 -7.44
N SER A 106 -0.89 -10.86 -6.75
CA SER A 106 -0.63 -11.27 -5.37
C SER A 106 0.49 -12.32 -5.31
N ASP A 107 0.99 -12.60 -4.10
CA ASP A 107 2.03 -13.62 -3.89
C ASP A 107 1.57 -15.02 -4.34
N ARG A 108 0.29 -15.34 -4.15
CA ARG A 108 -0.26 -16.63 -4.61
C ARG A 108 -0.39 -16.67 -6.13
N GLU A 109 -0.85 -15.57 -6.73
CA GLU A 109 -1.05 -15.49 -8.18
C GLU A 109 0.27 -15.51 -8.95
N VAL A 110 1.32 -14.84 -8.47
CA VAL A 110 2.63 -14.88 -9.16
C VAL A 110 3.23 -16.28 -9.17
N ILE A 111 3.09 -17.03 -8.08
CA ILE A 111 3.55 -18.42 -8.00
C ILE A 111 2.69 -19.32 -8.90
N ALA A 112 1.35 -19.24 -8.81
CA ALA A 112 0.46 -20.03 -9.66
C ALA A 112 0.65 -19.73 -11.17
N ARG A 113 0.92 -18.47 -11.52
CA ARG A 113 1.24 -18.09 -12.90
C ARG A 113 2.61 -18.61 -13.31
N ALA A 114 3.62 -18.55 -12.45
CA ALA A 114 4.93 -19.14 -12.73
C ALA A 114 4.90 -20.68 -12.85
N GLU A 115 3.88 -21.36 -12.31
CA GLU A 115 3.71 -22.80 -12.51
C GLU A 115 3.28 -23.15 -13.94
N THR A 116 2.51 -22.28 -14.59
CA THR A 116 1.82 -22.57 -15.86
C THR A 116 2.34 -21.78 -17.05
N ASP A 117 2.81 -20.55 -16.82
CA ASP A 117 3.28 -19.62 -17.83
C ASP A 117 4.78 -19.83 -18.12
N LEU A 118 5.09 -20.35 -19.31
CA LEU A 118 6.46 -20.60 -19.75
C LEU A 118 7.29 -19.31 -19.80
N SER A 119 6.66 -18.15 -20.02
CA SER A 119 7.39 -16.87 -20.07
C SER A 119 7.92 -16.46 -18.70
N PHE A 120 7.14 -16.75 -17.65
CA PHE A 120 7.55 -16.52 -16.27
C PHE A 120 8.65 -17.48 -15.89
N ARG A 121 8.52 -18.78 -16.22
CA ARG A 121 9.57 -19.76 -15.93
C ARG A 121 10.88 -19.46 -16.65
N PHE A 122 10.80 -19.03 -17.91
CA PHE A 122 11.96 -18.59 -18.67
C PHE A 122 12.62 -17.38 -17.99
N PHE A 123 11.86 -16.35 -17.62
CA PHE A 123 12.41 -15.18 -16.93
C PHE A 123 13.10 -15.55 -15.60
N LEU A 124 12.48 -16.45 -14.84
CA LEU A 124 13.01 -16.99 -13.60
C LEU A 124 14.18 -17.96 -13.83
N GLN A 125 14.55 -18.28 -15.07
CA GLN A 125 15.60 -19.25 -15.43
C GLN A 125 15.44 -20.59 -14.69
N LEU A 126 14.18 -21.04 -14.55
CA LEU A 126 13.86 -22.29 -13.86
C LEU A 126 13.64 -23.42 -14.86
N PRO A 127 14.16 -24.63 -14.59
CA PRO A 127 13.79 -25.83 -15.33
C PRO A 127 12.27 -26.06 -15.28
N LEU A 128 11.70 -26.72 -16.29
CA LEU A 128 10.25 -26.95 -16.38
C LEU A 128 9.71 -27.73 -15.17
N ARG A 129 10.51 -28.64 -14.62
CA ARG A 129 10.15 -29.49 -13.48
C ARG A 129 10.54 -28.92 -12.11
N TRP A 130 11.17 -27.74 -12.07
CA TRP A 130 11.63 -27.16 -10.82
C TRP A 130 10.46 -26.72 -9.94
N LYS A 131 10.54 -26.93 -8.62
CA LYS A 131 9.50 -26.50 -7.69
C LYS A 131 9.67 -25.04 -7.34
N LEU A 132 8.59 -24.27 -7.42
CA LEU A 132 8.58 -22.87 -7.00
C LEU A 132 8.52 -22.76 -5.47
N PRO A 133 9.00 -21.64 -4.89
CA PRO A 133 8.84 -21.35 -3.48
C PRO A 133 7.37 -21.26 -3.07
N ASP A 134 7.09 -21.54 -1.79
CA ASP A 134 5.77 -21.27 -1.23
C ASP A 134 5.48 -19.75 -1.24
N PRO A 135 4.25 -19.29 -1.55
CA PRO A 135 3.90 -17.87 -1.57
C PRO A 135 4.27 -17.11 -0.28
N SER A 136 4.20 -17.75 0.89
CA SER A 136 4.58 -17.12 2.16
C SER A 136 6.07 -16.75 2.22
N THR A 137 6.91 -17.39 1.40
CA THR A 137 8.34 -17.10 1.29
C THR A 137 8.58 -15.68 0.75
N LEU A 138 7.70 -15.16 -0.12
CA LEU A 138 7.77 -13.78 -0.61
C LEU A 138 7.50 -12.76 0.51
N CYS A 139 6.50 -13.03 1.36
CA CYS A 139 6.25 -12.23 2.56
C CYS A 139 7.48 -12.20 3.49
N LEU A 140 8.08 -13.37 3.75
CA LEU A 140 9.27 -13.48 4.59
C LEU A 140 10.48 -12.77 3.96
N PHE A 141 10.63 -12.84 2.64
CA PHE A 141 11.69 -12.15 1.91
C PHE A 141 11.55 -10.63 2.06
N ARG A 142 10.37 -10.06 1.82
CA ARG A 142 10.14 -8.62 2.05
C ARG A 142 10.35 -8.21 3.50
N GLY A 143 9.90 -9.05 4.45
CA GLY A 143 10.14 -8.83 5.88
C GLY A 143 11.63 -8.80 6.24
N ARG A 144 12.43 -9.70 5.64
CA ARG A 144 13.89 -9.78 5.84
C ARG A 144 14.63 -8.53 5.34
N LEU A 145 14.23 -7.99 4.20
CA LEU A 145 14.83 -6.76 3.64
C LEU A 145 14.39 -5.50 4.39
N GLY A 146 13.22 -5.56 5.02
CA GLY A 146 12.53 -4.39 5.54
C GLY A 146 12.07 -3.45 4.43
N ARG A 147 11.28 -2.44 4.80
CA ARG A 147 10.69 -1.50 3.85
C ARG A 147 11.76 -0.71 3.08
N GLN A 148 12.82 -0.28 3.76
CA GLN A 148 13.88 0.52 3.16
C GLN A 148 14.77 -0.30 2.22
N GLY A 149 15.26 -1.46 2.67
CA GLY A 149 16.11 -2.33 1.85
C GLY A 149 15.39 -2.83 0.59
N PHE A 150 14.11 -3.21 0.72
CA PHE A 150 13.31 -3.59 -0.45
C PHE A 150 13.20 -2.44 -1.45
N ARG A 151 12.89 -1.23 -0.97
CA ARG A 151 12.75 -0.04 -1.82
C ARG A 151 14.05 0.29 -2.56
N GLU A 152 15.17 0.34 -1.86
CA GLU A 152 16.47 0.68 -2.44
C GLU A 152 16.91 -0.31 -3.53
N ILE A 153 16.65 -1.60 -3.32
CA ILE A 153 16.98 -2.65 -4.30
C ILE A 153 16.04 -2.58 -5.50
N PHE A 154 14.74 -2.44 -5.25
CA PHE A 154 13.75 -2.37 -6.30
C PHE A 154 13.92 -1.11 -7.16
N ASP A 155 14.18 0.04 -6.55
CA ASP A 155 14.45 1.30 -7.25
C ASP A 155 15.72 1.19 -8.11
N ALA A 156 16.75 0.45 -7.65
CA ALA A 156 17.95 0.20 -8.45
C ALA A 156 17.65 -0.69 -9.69
N ILE A 157 16.81 -1.71 -9.55
CA ILE A 157 16.37 -2.54 -10.70
C ILE A 157 15.62 -1.68 -11.72
N VAL A 158 14.70 -0.84 -11.24
CA VAL A 158 13.92 0.07 -12.09
C VAL A 158 14.80 1.11 -12.78
N ALA A 159 15.81 1.65 -12.09
CA ALA A 159 16.76 2.59 -12.67
C ALA A 159 17.53 1.98 -13.84
N VAL A 160 18.10 0.77 -13.68
CA VAL A 160 18.79 0.05 -14.77
C VAL A 160 17.84 -0.23 -15.94
N ALA A 161 16.60 -0.63 -15.66
CA ALA A 161 15.59 -0.89 -16.69
C ALA A 161 15.19 0.37 -17.48
N ARG A 162 15.22 1.54 -16.83
CA ARG A 162 14.98 2.84 -17.48
C ARG A 162 16.16 3.27 -18.34
N GLU A 163 17.39 3.15 -17.84
CA GLU A 163 18.62 3.51 -18.58
C GLU A 163 18.72 2.78 -19.92
N HIS A 164 18.26 1.53 -19.98
CA HIS A 164 18.30 0.70 -21.18
C HIS A 164 17.03 0.82 -22.04
N GLY A 165 16.14 1.76 -21.75
CA GLY A 165 14.93 2.03 -22.55
C GLY A 165 13.91 0.88 -22.60
N ILE A 166 14.01 -0.08 -21.67
CA ILE A 166 13.05 -1.19 -21.52
C ILE A 166 11.76 -0.65 -20.93
N VAL A 167 11.89 0.15 -19.87
CA VAL A 167 10.79 0.95 -19.33
C VAL A 167 10.78 2.23 -20.14
N LYS A 168 9.98 2.27 -21.21
CA LYS A 168 9.61 3.55 -21.83
C LYS A 168 8.86 4.38 -20.79
N ASP A 169 8.99 5.71 -20.84
CA ASP A 169 8.03 6.65 -20.26
C ASP A 169 6.66 6.52 -20.97
N ARG A 170 6.15 5.29 -21.06
CA ARG A 170 4.75 5.06 -21.34
C ARG A 170 4.05 5.71 -20.18
N LEU A 171 3.41 6.84 -20.49
CA LEU A 171 2.32 7.42 -19.75
C LEU A 171 1.50 6.24 -19.21
N ARG A 172 1.77 5.90 -17.95
CA ARG A 172 1.06 4.86 -17.24
C ARG A 172 -0.25 5.57 -16.91
N ILE A 173 -1.17 5.56 -17.87
CA ILE A 173 -2.51 6.10 -17.64
C ILE A 173 -3.05 5.22 -16.53
N LYS A 174 -3.04 5.77 -15.33
CA LYS A 174 -3.65 5.18 -14.15
C LYS A 174 -5.15 5.34 -14.40
N ASP A 175 -5.74 4.37 -15.10
CA ASP A 175 -7.18 4.36 -15.30
C ASP A 175 -7.80 3.85 -14.00
N ALA A 176 -8.15 4.79 -13.12
CA ALA A 176 -8.91 4.51 -11.93
C ALA A 176 -10.33 4.15 -12.37
N THR A 177 -10.57 2.88 -12.67
CA THR A 177 -11.93 2.40 -12.93
C THR A 177 -12.69 2.43 -11.61
N HIS A 178 -13.54 3.44 -11.43
CA HIS A 178 -14.40 3.57 -10.27
C HIS A 178 -15.30 2.32 -10.15
N VAL A 179 -15.11 1.54 -9.09
CA VAL A 179 -16.14 0.58 -8.69
C VAL A 179 -17.14 1.39 -7.88
N ILE A 180 -18.30 1.68 -8.48
CA ILE A 180 -19.45 2.22 -7.76
C ILE A 180 -19.82 1.14 -6.73
N GLY A 181 -19.37 1.31 -5.50
CA GLY A 181 -19.81 0.47 -4.41
C GLY A 181 -21.33 0.63 -4.28
N ASN A 182 -22.05 -0.47 -4.07
CA ASN A 182 -23.46 -0.40 -3.67
C ASN A 182 -23.54 0.08 -2.21
N ILE A 183 -23.12 1.31 -1.98
CA ILE A 183 -23.16 2.02 -0.72
C ILE A 183 -24.32 2.97 -0.89
N ALA A 184 -25.33 2.87 -0.02
CA ALA A 184 -26.34 3.91 0.08
C ALA A 184 -25.65 5.17 0.59
N VAL A 185 -25.18 6.04 -0.33
CA VAL A 185 -24.54 7.29 0.03
C VAL A 185 -25.62 8.17 0.66
N PRO A 186 -25.55 8.42 1.98
CA PRO A 186 -26.52 9.29 2.63
C PRO A 186 -26.32 10.71 2.09
N THR A 187 -27.41 11.47 1.97
CA THR A 187 -27.29 12.92 1.78
C THR A 187 -26.45 13.53 2.89
N ALA A 188 -25.78 14.67 2.67
CA ALA A 188 -24.96 15.33 3.70
C ALA A 188 -25.71 15.48 5.05
N LEU A 189 -27.01 15.79 4.97
CA LEU A 189 -27.88 15.89 6.14
C LEU A 189 -28.07 14.54 6.86
N ALA A 190 -28.25 13.45 6.11
CA ALA A 190 -28.33 12.10 6.66
C ALA A 190 -26.97 11.61 7.19
N LEU A 191 -25.85 11.98 6.56
CA LEU A 191 -24.50 11.64 7.01
C LEU A 191 -24.21 12.27 8.38
N VAL A 192 -24.48 13.58 8.53
CA VAL A 192 -24.31 14.31 9.79
C VAL A 192 -25.23 13.74 10.87
N ALA A 193 -26.49 13.42 10.53
CA ALA A 193 -27.43 12.82 11.47
C ALA A 193 -26.95 11.44 11.97
N GLN A 194 -26.49 10.55 11.08
CA GLN A 194 -25.96 9.24 11.45
C GLN A 194 -24.70 9.36 12.31
N THR A 195 -23.80 10.29 11.97
CA THR A 195 -22.56 10.54 12.70
C THR A 195 -22.86 10.96 14.13
N ARG A 196 -23.77 11.93 14.28
CA ARG A 196 -24.27 12.38 15.57
C ARG A 196 -24.86 11.22 16.39
N ASP A 197 -25.77 10.43 15.81
CA ASP A 197 -26.47 9.37 16.55
C ASP A 197 -25.48 8.29 17.02
N LYS A 198 -24.46 7.96 16.22
CA LYS A 198 -23.37 7.06 16.62
C LYS A 198 -22.47 7.65 17.71
N LEU A 199 -22.17 8.95 17.66
CA LEU A 199 -21.42 9.65 18.69
C LEU A 199 -22.18 9.64 20.03
N LEU A 200 -23.46 10.01 20.04
CA LEU A 200 -24.29 9.98 21.24
C LEU A 200 -24.39 8.57 21.84
N ALA A 201 -24.62 7.55 21.00
CA ALA A 201 -24.68 6.17 21.48
C ALA A 201 -23.35 5.68 22.08
N ALA A 202 -22.21 6.17 21.57
CA ALA A 202 -20.89 5.83 22.12
C ALA A 202 -20.53 6.66 23.37
N ALA A 203 -21.06 7.88 23.49
CA ALA A 203 -20.85 8.78 24.63
C ALA A 203 -21.72 8.43 25.84
N GLU A 204 -22.87 7.77 25.63
CA GLU A 204 -23.85 7.40 26.68
C GLU A 204 -23.20 6.79 27.96
N PRO A 205 -22.27 5.83 27.88
CA PRO A 205 -21.68 5.22 29.08
C PRO A 205 -20.81 6.18 29.91
N PHE A 206 -20.33 7.27 29.29
CA PHE A 206 -19.35 8.19 29.89
C PHE A 206 -19.96 9.55 30.25
N ALA A 207 -21.00 9.97 29.53
CA ALA A 207 -21.61 11.29 29.64
C ALA A 207 -23.15 11.25 29.52
N PRO A 208 -23.87 10.44 30.33
CA PRO A 208 -25.30 10.18 30.14
C PRO A 208 -26.16 11.45 30.27
N LEU A 209 -25.82 12.35 31.20
CA LEU A 209 -26.57 13.61 31.40
C LEU A 209 -26.41 14.57 30.21
N LEU A 210 -25.24 14.62 29.60
CA LEU A 210 -24.98 15.45 28.42
C LEU A 210 -25.69 14.86 27.19
N VAL A 211 -25.65 13.54 27.04
CA VAL A 211 -26.36 12.84 25.95
C VAL A 211 -27.88 13.06 26.04
N GLU A 212 -28.45 12.98 27.23
CA GLU A 212 -29.88 13.21 27.43
C GLU A 212 -30.27 14.66 27.13
N GLY A 213 -29.48 15.64 27.59
CA GLY A 213 -29.67 17.05 27.23
C GLY A 213 -29.63 17.28 25.72
N GLU A 214 -28.71 16.60 25.02
CA GLU A 214 -28.57 16.74 23.58
C GLU A 214 -29.73 16.08 22.80
N ARG A 215 -30.30 14.99 23.31
CA ARG A 215 -31.52 14.39 22.74
C ARG A 215 -32.71 15.34 22.79
N VAL A 216 -32.87 16.07 23.88
CA VAL A 216 -33.91 17.10 23.99
C VAL A 216 -33.64 18.25 23.01
N ASN A 217 -32.41 18.74 22.93
CA ASN A 217 -32.02 19.77 21.96
C ASN A 217 -32.29 19.34 20.51
N LEU A 218 -32.13 18.05 20.21
CA LEU A 218 -32.38 17.49 18.89
C LEU A 218 -33.84 17.54 18.46
N GLU A 219 -34.77 17.25 19.38
CA GLU A 219 -36.22 17.33 19.17
C GLU A 219 -36.59 18.76 18.78
N VAL A 220 -36.17 19.73 19.60
CA VAL A 220 -36.40 21.17 19.37
C VAL A 220 -35.80 21.63 18.04
N LEU A 221 -34.57 21.19 17.72
CA LEU A 221 -33.94 21.54 16.46
C LEU A 221 -34.69 20.96 15.25
N ARG A 222 -35.27 19.76 15.36
CA ARG A 222 -36.09 19.15 14.28
C ARG A 222 -37.35 19.95 14.03
N GLU A 223 -38.06 20.34 15.09
CA GLU A 223 -39.27 21.15 15.00
C GLU A 223 -38.99 22.53 14.41
N ASN A 224 -37.94 23.21 14.88
CA ASN A 224 -37.59 24.56 14.44
C ASN A 224 -37.09 24.61 12.98
N THR A 225 -36.48 23.52 12.49
CA THR A 225 -35.90 23.48 11.14
C THR A 225 -36.76 22.74 10.11
N GLN A 226 -37.99 22.32 10.49
CA GLN A 226 -38.84 21.49 9.64
C GLN A 226 -39.22 22.16 8.31
N ASN A 227 -39.42 23.48 8.32
CA ASN A 227 -39.83 24.28 7.17
C ASN A 227 -38.66 25.01 6.49
N HIS A 228 -37.43 24.80 6.95
CA HIS A 228 -36.24 25.45 6.40
C HIS A 228 -35.78 24.78 5.12
N GLN A 229 -35.02 25.51 4.30
CA GLN A 229 -34.41 24.96 3.10
C GLN A 229 -33.36 23.89 3.47
N PRO A 230 -33.12 22.87 2.62
CA PRO A 230 -32.18 21.77 2.93
C PRO A 230 -30.77 22.24 3.36
N ALA A 231 -30.27 23.32 2.75
CA ALA A 231 -28.97 23.90 3.10
C ALA A 231 -28.95 24.52 4.51
N GLU A 232 -30.01 25.23 4.90
CA GLU A 232 -30.15 25.81 6.24
C GLU A 232 -30.30 24.73 7.31
N ARG A 233 -31.02 23.65 6.97
CA ARG A 233 -31.14 22.46 7.83
C ARG A 233 -29.78 21.79 8.02
N LEU A 234 -28.97 21.67 6.96
CA LEU A 234 -27.61 21.12 7.05
C LEU A 234 -26.72 22.00 7.92
N ALA A 235 -26.72 23.33 7.69
CA ALA A 235 -25.93 24.27 8.49
C ALA A 235 -26.28 24.20 9.99
N ALA A 236 -27.57 24.11 10.32
CA ALA A 236 -28.02 23.95 11.70
C ALA A 236 -27.55 22.64 12.34
N ARG A 237 -27.50 21.54 11.56
CA ARG A 237 -26.98 20.24 12.04
C ARG A 237 -25.46 20.22 12.18
N LEU A 238 -24.73 20.95 11.33
CA LEU A 238 -23.28 21.12 11.47
C LEU A 238 -22.92 21.96 12.68
N ALA A 239 -23.65 23.05 12.94
CA ALA A 239 -23.50 23.85 14.15
C ALA A 239 -23.74 23.01 15.41
N GLN A 240 -24.82 22.24 15.42
CA GLN A 240 -25.09 21.29 16.50
C GLN A 240 -23.95 20.28 16.70
N LEU A 241 -23.44 19.67 15.62
CA LEU A 241 -22.36 18.70 15.71
C LEU A 241 -21.07 19.34 16.27
N ARG A 242 -20.78 20.60 15.93
CA ARG A 242 -19.68 21.37 16.53
C ARG A 242 -19.86 21.54 18.03
N ASP A 243 -21.03 22.01 18.46
CA ASP A 243 -21.33 22.22 19.87
C ASP A 243 -21.22 20.92 20.67
N MET A 244 -21.60 19.79 20.05
CA MET A 244 -21.43 18.47 20.64
C MET A 244 -19.98 18.04 20.82
N LEU A 245 -19.13 18.31 19.82
CA LEU A 245 -17.73 17.95 19.86
C LEU A 245 -16.98 18.70 20.97
N VAL A 246 -17.37 19.95 21.26
CA VAL A 246 -16.78 20.74 22.37
C VAL A 246 -16.86 19.98 23.69
N TRP A 247 -18.05 19.52 24.09
CA TRP A 247 -18.17 18.77 25.34
C TRP A 247 -17.67 17.33 25.23
N ALA A 248 -17.75 16.71 24.03
CA ALA A 248 -17.22 15.35 23.82
C ALA A 248 -15.68 15.29 23.96
N ASP A 249 -14.98 16.36 23.60
CA ASP A 249 -13.52 16.49 23.78
C ASP A 249 -13.12 16.65 25.26
N GLU A 250 -14.03 17.14 26.09
CA GLU A 250 -13.82 17.36 27.53
C GLU A 250 -14.23 16.16 28.41
N VAL A 251 -14.83 15.11 27.85
CA VAL A 251 -15.20 13.90 28.61
C VAL A 251 -13.94 13.27 29.22
N PRO A 252 -13.86 13.13 30.55
CA PRO A 252 -12.67 12.61 31.20
C PRO A 252 -12.49 11.11 30.90
N PRO A 253 -11.24 10.64 30.70
CA PRO A 253 -10.99 9.22 30.47
C PRO A 253 -11.30 8.39 31.72
N PRO A 254 -11.91 7.20 31.58
CA PRO A 254 -12.09 6.28 32.69
C PRO A 254 -10.75 5.67 33.13
N ASP A 255 -10.67 5.17 34.37
CA ASP A 255 -9.45 4.62 34.97
C ASP A 255 -8.79 3.51 34.11
N ASN A 256 -9.58 2.79 33.30
CA ASN A 256 -9.13 1.71 32.42
C ASN A 256 -9.14 2.07 30.92
N ALA A 257 -9.03 3.35 30.56
CA ALA A 257 -9.16 3.88 29.19
C ALA A 257 -8.44 3.08 28.10
N GLN A 258 -7.21 2.62 28.35
CA GLN A 258 -6.42 1.91 27.35
C GLN A 258 -6.95 0.50 27.02
N ALA A 259 -7.59 -0.16 28.00
CA ALA A 259 -8.13 -1.51 27.86
C ALA A 259 -9.66 -1.52 27.64
N ASN A 260 -10.32 -0.37 27.84
CA ASN A 260 -11.76 -0.26 27.74
C ASN A 260 -12.21 -0.14 26.28
N ARG A 261 -12.83 -1.21 25.77
CA ARG A 261 -13.33 -1.27 24.39
C ARG A 261 -14.40 -0.21 24.09
N GLU A 262 -15.24 0.13 25.06
CA GLU A 262 -16.28 1.15 24.90
C GLU A 262 -15.67 2.54 24.80
N TRP A 263 -14.60 2.80 25.56
CA TRP A 263 -13.86 4.05 25.50
C TRP A 263 -13.15 4.21 24.14
N GLN A 264 -12.48 3.16 23.65
CA GLN A 264 -11.87 3.19 22.32
C GLN A 264 -12.91 3.41 21.21
N LYS A 265 -14.11 2.84 21.36
CA LYS A 265 -15.22 3.06 20.43
C LYS A 265 -15.71 4.51 20.48
N PHE A 266 -15.82 5.10 21.66
CA PHE A 266 -16.15 6.52 21.83
C PHE A 266 -15.14 7.44 21.14
N LEU A 267 -13.85 7.25 21.41
CA LEU A 267 -12.78 8.01 20.74
C LEU A 267 -12.85 7.88 19.22
N ALA A 268 -13.05 6.67 18.70
CA ALA A 268 -13.18 6.46 17.25
C ALA A 268 -14.39 7.18 16.63
N GLN A 269 -15.54 7.24 17.33
CA GLN A 269 -16.72 7.99 16.85
C GLN A 269 -16.51 9.51 16.94
N ARG A 270 -15.82 9.99 17.99
CA ARG A 270 -15.46 11.39 18.15
C ARG A 270 -14.51 11.86 17.06
N ASP A 271 -13.45 11.10 16.80
CA ASP A 271 -12.46 11.42 15.76
C ASP A 271 -13.10 11.38 14.35
N LEU A 272 -14.03 10.44 14.12
CA LEU A 272 -14.83 10.39 12.89
C LEU A 272 -15.73 11.64 12.73
N ALA A 273 -16.36 12.09 13.81
CA ALA A 273 -17.21 13.28 13.80
C ALA A 273 -16.41 14.56 13.51
N HIS A 274 -15.22 14.71 14.09
CA HIS A 274 -14.28 15.79 13.74
C HIS A 274 -13.93 15.78 12.25
N LYS A 275 -13.60 14.59 11.70
CA LYS A 275 -13.28 14.45 10.27
C LYS A 275 -14.45 14.83 9.37
N ILE A 276 -15.66 14.35 9.67
CA ILE A 276 -16.85 14.64 8.85
C ILE A 276 -17.19 16.13 8.88
N LEU A 277 -16.97 16.79 10.02
CA LEU A 277 -17.15 18.23 10.13
C LEU A 277 -16.15 18.99 9.22
N ASP A 278 -14.87 18.61 9.27
CA ASP A 278 -13.81 19.20 8.43
C ASP A 278 -14.08 18.97 6.92
N ASP A 279 -14.54 17.77 6.55
CA ASP A 279 -14.92 17.41 5.18
C ASP A 279 -16.08 18.27 4.63
N GLN A 280 -16.97 18.78 5.51
CA GLN A 280 -18.09 19.65 5.13
C GLN A 280 -17.68 21.12 5.06
N GLU A 281 -16.68 21.54 5.83
CA GLU A 281 -16.09 22.88 5.78
C GLU A 281 -15.18 23.07 4.57
N HIS A 282 -14.56 21.99 4.10
CA HIS A 282 -13.64 21.96 2.96
C HIS A 282 -14.18 21.08 1.82
N PRO A 283 -15.26 21.50 1.12
CA PRO A 283 -15.93 20.67 0.13
C PRO A 283 -15.08 20.32 -1.10
N ASP A 284 -13.99 21.06 -1.35
CA ASP A 284 -13.03 20.82 -2.43
C ASP A 284 -11.92 19.82 -2.07
N ALA A 285 -11.89 19.32 -0.83
CA ALA A 285 -10.94 18.29 -0.42
C ALA A 285 -11.20 16.98 -1.17
N GLY A 286 -10.14 16.35 -1.68
CA GLY A 286 -10.23 15.14 -2.51
C GLY A 286 -10.44 13.83 -1.73
N ASP A 287 -10.56 13.88 -0.41
CA ASP A 287 -10.54 12.71 0.48
C ASP A 287 -11.70 12.70 1.49
N ARG A 288 -12.92 12.96 1.01
CA ARG A 288 -14.09 13.12 1.89
C ARG A 288 -14.68 11.78 2.30
N THR A 289 -15.10 11.70 3.55
CA THR A 289 -15.80 10.55 4.14
C THR A 289 -17.26 10.54 3.68
N ILE A 290 -17.72 9.46 3.05
CA ILE A 290 -19.09 9.37 2.50
C ILE A 290 -20.00 8.39 3.23
N SER A 291 -19.47 7.63 4.19
CA SER A 291 -20.26 6.66 4.95
C SER A 291 -19.76 6.57 6.39
N THR A 292 -20.70 6.44 7.33
CA THR A 292 -20.39 6.19 8.73
C THR A 292 -20.21 4.70 9.04
N THR A 293 -20.58 3.83 8.09
CA THR A 293 -20.57 2.36 8.24
C THR A 293 -19.41 1.74 7.48
N ASP A 294 -19.01 2.37 6.37
CA ASP A 294 -17.82 2.01 5.62
C ASP A 294 -16.87 3.22 5.57
N LEU A 295 -15.86 3.20 6.43
CA LEU A 295 -14.90 4.29 6.58
C LEU A 295 -13.86 4.32 5.45
N ASP A 296 -13.77 3.26 4.65
CA ASP A 296 -12.88 3.16 3.50
C ASP A 296 -13.51 3.72 2.21
N ALA A 297 -14.84 3.90 2.22
CA ALA A 297 -15.57 4.59 1.16
C ALA A 297 -15.25 6.09 1.19
N ARG A 298 -14.70 6.60 0.07
CA ARG A 298 -14.23 8.00 -0.05
C ARG A 298 -14.86 8.65 -1.29
N CYS A 299 -15.02 9.98 -1.25
CA CYS A 299 -15.33 10.77 -2.43
C CYS A 299 -14.06 11.42 -2.96
N GLY A 300 -13.67 11.05 -4.18
CA GLY A 300 -12.49 11.58 -4.88
C GLY A 300 -12.85 12.28 -6.18
N LYS A 301 -11.87 12.97 -6.78
CA LYS A 301 -12.01 13.70 -8.05
C LYS A 301 -11.05 13.16 -9.11
N HIS A 302 -11.57 12.43 -10.09
CA HIS A 302 -10.85 11.98 -11.28
C HIS A 302 -11.72 12.28 -12.53
N GLY A 303 -11.55 13.48 -13.10
CA GLY A 303 -12.42 14.00 -14.18
C GLY A 303 -13.77 14.51 -13.66
N GLN A 304 -14.61 13.61 -13.13
CA GLN A 304 -15.85 13.91 -12.40
C GLN A 304 -15.72 13.46 -10.94
N TRP A 305 -16.59 13.95 -10.06
CA TRP A 305 -16.67 13.45 -8.68
C TRP A 305 -17.19 12.01 -8.68
N TYR A 306 -16.58 11.14 -7.88
CA TYR A 306 -17.05 9.76 -7.70
C TYR A 306 -17.19 9.42 -6.22
N GLU A 307 -18.12 8.51 -5.93
CA GLU A 307 -18.44 8.00 -4.60
C GLU A 307 -18.20 6.49 -4.60
N GLY A 308 -17.20 6.01 -3.85
CA GLY A 308 -16.90 4.56 -3.82
C GLY A 308 -15.50 4.23 -3.33
N TYR A 309 -15.00 3.07 -3.72
CA TYR A 309 -13.63 2.64 -3.40
C TYR A 309 -12.70 3.03 -4.54
N MET A 310 -11.50 3.50 -4.18
CA MET A 310 -10.41 3.62 -5.15
C MET A 310 -9.85 2.22 -5.38
N LEU A 311 -10.40 1.51 -6.37
CA LEU A 311 -9.85 0.23 -6.79
C LEU A 311 -8.70 0.51 -7.78
N ASP A 312 -7.47 0.25 -7.36
CA ASP A 312 -6.31 0.30 -8.27
C ASP A 312 -6.35 -0.95 -9.18
N ILE A 313 -7.14 -0.90 -10.25
CA ILE A 313 -7.01 -1.89 -11.34
C ILE A 313 -5.89 -1.42 -12.25
N MET A 314 -4.73 -2.09 -12.20
CA MET A 314 -3.74 -1.96 -13.25
C MET A 314 -4.20 -2.77 -14.46
N ILE A 315 -4.71 -2.09 -15.48
CA ILE A 315 -4.96 -2.68 -16.80
C ILE A 315 -3.69 -2.51 -17.62
N ASP A 316 -3.01 -3.62 -17.89
CA ASP A 316 -1.99 -3.66 -18.93
C ASP A 316 -2.67 -3.57 -20.29
N SER A 317 -2.33 -2.55 -21.07
CA SER A 317 -2.68 -2.49 -22.49
C SER A 317 -1.78 -3.45 -23.28
N GLU A 318 -2.00 -4.76 -23.13
CA GLU A 318 -1.57 -5.78 -24.10
C GLU A 318 -2.79 -6.51 -24.63
N GLY A 319 -3.39 -5.95 -25.70
CA GLY A 319 -4.56 -6.58 -26.30
C GLY A 319 -5.19 -5.88 -27.51
N ALA A 320 -4.51 -5.01 -28.26
CA ALA A 320 -5.01 -4.55 -29.56
C ALA A 320 -3.91 -3.93 -30.41
N GLY A 321 -3.29 -4.72 -31.29
CA GLY A 321 -2.27 -4.23 -32.20
C GLY A 321 -1.98 -5.23 -33.31
N GLY A 322 -3.02 -5.65 -34.02
CA GLY A 322 -2.87 -6.57 -35.15
C GLY A 322 -4.18 -6.92 -35.81
N ARG A 323 -4.73 -6.00 -36.61
CA ARG A 323 -5.50 -6.30 -37.83
C ARG A 323 -5.69 -5.02 -38.65
N GLY A 324 -4.72 -4.76 -39.52
CA GLY A 324 -4.90 -3.96 -40.72
C GLY A 324 -4.67 -4.89 -41.90
N VAL A 325 -5.76 -5.46 -42.43
CA VAL A 325 -5.82 -6.02 -43.78
C VAL A 325 -7.13 -5.52 -44.37
N GLY A 326 -7.01 -4.78 -45.46
CA GLY A 326 -8.06 -4.05 -46.16
C GLY A 326 -7.42 -2.94 -46.95
#